data_AF-A0A4Y3QZC2-F1
#
_entry.id   AF-A0A4Y3QZC2-F1
#
_cell.length_a   1.000
_cell.length_b   1.000
_cell.length_c   1.000
_cell.angle_alpha   90.00
_cell.angle_beta   90.00
_cell.angle_gamma   90.00
#
_symmetry.space_group_name_H-M   'P 1'
#
loop_
_entity.id
_entity.type
_entity.pdbx_description
1 polymer ?
#
loop_
_entity_poly.entity_id
_entity_poly.type
_entity_poly.pdbx_seq_one_letter_code
_entity_poly.pdbx_strand_id
1 'polypeptide(L)'
;MSFGIDSSAPSTAPEPVPRHGRVLLLSEWSAAGFPLLRSPRETVTGLCERHLPVPATTVVAVLAPDERLAASASFSHECTRPDGWECRNLLLGQLRQVVPHELRRRIPVHTAVVLHCRTGGQGWTPADGAWMWGIRDACTLHGLRCGAFITLTPAGWQVLGEERGGRHPTAGRAQGKARGVRDLEEGEESRALPGPWAARSAGADTPRPAAVLAARTPRRAPSRLNGSGVPVSGRRTAVPGEGPSAVAG
;
A
#
# COMPACT_ATOMS: atom_id res chain seq x y z
N MET A 1 59.55 -17.78 -24.32
CA MET A 1 58.62 -17.22 -25.32
C MET A 1 57.30 -17.00 -24.61
N SER A 2 56.93 -15.74 -24.35
CA SER A 2 55.74 -15.36 -23.56
C SER A 2 54.52 -15.17 -24.43
N PHE A 3 53.37 -15.57 -23.89
CA PHE A 3 52.04 -15.49 -24.48
C PHE A 3 51.46 -14.08 -24.32
N GLY A 4 50.90 -13.51 -25.38
CA GLY A 4 50.10 -12.29 -25.36
C GLY A 4 48.69 -12.59 -25.86
N ILE A 5 47.73 -12.71 -24.94
CA ILE A 5 46.30 -12.69 -25.25
C ILE A 5 45.81 -11.32 -24.83
N ASP A 6 45.56 -10.46 -25.82
CA ASP A 6 44.95 -9.14 -25.62
C ASP A 6 43.43 -9.35 -25.50
N SER A 7 42.95 -9.53 -24.26
CA SER A 7 41.53 -9.61 -23.96
C SER A 7 40.98 -8.20 -23.78
N SER A 8 40.63 -7.54 -24.87
CA SER A 8 39.79 -6.34 -24.82
C SER A 8 38.34 -6.76 -24.57
N ALA A 9 37.90 -6.67 -23.32
CA ALA A 9 36.49 -6.84 -22.96
C ALA A 9 35.75 -5.50 -23.19
N PRO A 10 34.61 -5.47 -23.90
CA PRO A 10 33.77 -4.30 -23.92
C PRO A 10 33.14 -4.13 -22.53
N SER A 11 33.55 -3.08 -21.82
CA SER A 11 32.87 -2.59 -20.62
C SER A 11 31.49 -2.08 -21.02
N THR A 12 30.53 -3.00 -21.12
CA THR A 12 29.12 -2.65 -21.24
C THR A 12 28.64 -2.34 -19.84
N ALA A 13 28.77 -1.08 -19.44
CA ALA A 13 28.00 -0.58 -18.31
C ALA A 13 26.52 -0.91 -18.60
N PRO A 14 25.77 -1.47 -17.64
CA PRO A 14 24.36 -1.75 -17.86
C PRO A 14 23.67 -0.43 -18.22
N GLU A 15 23.13 -0.36 -19.43
CA GLU A 15 22.24 0.74 -19.81
C GLU A 15 21.16 0.85 -18.72
N PRO A 16 20.88 2.05 -18.19
CA PRO A 16 19.82 2.21 -17.22
C PRO A 16 18.50 1.78 -17.87
N VAL A 17 18.01 0.61 -17.45
CA VAL A 17 16.73 0.02 -17.86
C VAL A 17 15.69 1.15 -17.86
N PRO A 18 14.96 1.37 -18.96
CA PRO A 18 14.07 2.52 -19.07
C PRO A 18 13.09 2.51 -17.90
N ARG A 19 13.26 3.47 -16.98
CA ARG A 19 12.43 3.69 -15.78
C ARG A 19 10.97 4.07 -16.14
N HIS A 20 10.67 4.11 -17.43
CA HIS A 20 9.39 4.47 -18.04
C HIS A 20 8.37 3.32 -18.07
N GLY A 21 8.75 2.09 -17.73
CA GLY A 21 7.81 0.94 -17.73
C GLY A 21 6.94 0.80 -16.46
N ARG A 22 7.15 1.63 -15.43
CA ARG A 22 6.52 1.46 -14.11
C ARG A 22 5.87 2.75 -13.58
N VAL A 23 5.30 3.52 -14.49
CA VAL A 23 4.51 4.73 -14.22
C VAL A 23 3.27 4.64 -15.11
N LEU A 24 2.09 4.92 -14.57
CA LEU A 24 0.85 5.00 -15.34
C LEU A 24 0.46 6.45 -15.60
N LEU A 25 0.08 6.75 -16.84
CA LEU A 25 -0.53 8.02 -17.19
C LEU A 25 -1.97 8.08 -16.69
N LEU A 26 -2.48 9.31 -16.51
CA LEU A 26 -3.86 9.53 -16.10
C LEU A 26 -4.88 8.93 -17.09
N SER A 27 -4.60 9.02 -18.40
CA SER A 27 -5.47 8.46 -19.45
C SER A 27 -5.52 6.93 -19.40
N GLU A 28 -4.39 6.27 -19.17
CA GLU A 28 -4.31 4.81 -19.02
C GLU A 28 -5.05 4.35 -17.76
N TRP A 29 -4.94 5.13 -16.68
CA TRP A 29 -5.65 4.88 -15.43
C TRP A 29 -7.17 4.99 -15.61
N SER A 30 -7.66 6.08 -16.24
CA SER A 30 -9.09 6.25 -16.55
C SER A 30 -9.63 5.17 -17.50
N ALA A 31 -8.85 4.76 -18.49
CA ALA A 31 -9.25 3.75 -19.47
C ALA A 31 -9.35 2.33 -18.89
N ALA A 32 -8.67 2.06 -17.76
CA ALA A 32 -8.66 0.73 -17.14
C ALA A 32 -9.99 0.32 -16.48
N GLY A 33 -10.94 1.24 -16.30
CA GLY A 33 -12.31 0.92 -15.90
C GLY A 33 -12.43 0.34 -14.47
N PHE A 34 -11.63 0.81 -13.53
CA PHE A 34 -11.69 0.36 -12.15
C PHE A 34 -13.06 0.66 -11.49
N PRO A 35 -13.52 -0.18 -10.54
CA PRO A 35 -14.71 0.11 -9.75
C PRO A 35 -14.69 1.51 -9.13
N LEU A 36 -15.68 2.31 -9.50
CA LEU A 36 -15.90 3.64 -8.95
C LEU A 36 -16.38 3.53 -7.50
N LEU A 37 -15.88 4.42 -6.65
CA LEU A 37 -16.39 4.53 -5.28
C LEU A 37 -17.82 5.06 -5.27
N ARG A 38 -18.74 4.46 -4.52
CA ARG A 38 -20.10 4.97 -4.32
C ARG A 38 -20.09 6.33 -3.62
N SER A 39 -19.33 6.46 -2.53
CA SER A 39 -19.24 7.70 -1.75
C SER A 39 -17.78 8.08 -1.45
N PRO A 40 -17.04 8.68 -2.40
CA PRO A 40 -15.65 9.08 -2.20
C PRO A 40 -15.47 10.00 -0.98
N ARG A 41 -16.44 10.90 -0.73
CA ARG A 41 -16.39 11.84 0.40
C ARG A 41 -16.41 11.13 1.76
N GLU A 42 -17.22 10.09 1.91
CA GLU A 42 -17.28 9.30 3.15
C GLU A 42 -15.99 8.50 3.34
N THR A 43 -15.48 7.88 2.26
CA THR A 43 -14.20 7.16 2.30
C THR A 43 -13.07 8.09 2.73
N VAL A 44 -12.95 9.26 2.10
CA VAL A 44 -11.89 10.24 2.44
C VAL A 44 -12.06 10.76 3.86
N THR A 45 -13.27 11.13 4.28
CA THR A 45 -13.53 11.60 5.65
C THR A 45 -13.12 10.53 6.67
N GLY A 46 -13.56 9.28 6.49
CA GLY A 46 -13.25 8.19 7.41
C GLY A 46 -11.76 7.83 7.45
N LEU A 47 -11.03 7.92 6.33
CA LEU A 47 -9.59 7.73 6.31
C LEU A 47 -8.85 8.89 7.00
N CYS A 48 -9.29 10.13 6.79
CA CYS A 48 -8.72 11.29 7.47
C CYS A 48 -8.93 11.24 8.99
N GLU A 49 -10.11 10.81 9.45
CA GLU A 49 -10.40 10.67 10.89
C GLU A 49 -9.56 9.57 11.56
N ARG A 50 -9.30 8.46 10.85
CA ARG A 50 -8.51 7.33 11.38
C ARG A 50 -7.00 7.55 11.35
N HIS A 51 -6.48 8.13 10.27
CA HIS A 51 -5.04 8.19 10.03
C HIS A 51 -4.43 9.57 10.25
N LEU A 52 -5.25 10.63 10.34
CA LEU A 52 -4.80 12.02 10.48
C LEU A 52 -3.60 12.34 9.54
N PRO A 53 -3.74 12.06 8.23
CA PRO A 53 -2.60 12.08 7.33
C PRO A 53 -2.00 13.49 7.23
N VAL A 54 -0.68 13.54 7.33
CA VAL A 54 0.13 14.73 7.04
C VAL A 54 0.74 14.60 5.65
N PRO A 55 1.27 15.68 5.04
CA PRO A 55 1.94 15.57 3.75
C PRO A 55 3.04 14.50 3.77
N ALA A 56 3.20 13.78 2.65
CA ALA A 56 4.02 12.57 2.47
C ALA A 56 3.47 11.29 3.13
N THR A 57 2.28 11.34 3.73
CA THR A 57 1.56 10.14 4.18
C THR A 57 0.80 9.51 3.03
N THR A 58 0.94 8.19 2.87
CA THR A 58 0.09 7.37 2.02
C THR A 58 -0.75 6.45 2.90
N VAL A 59 -2.04 6.36 2.59
CA VAL A 59 -2.96 5.43 3.24
C VAL A 59 -3.46 4.44 2.21
N VAL A 60 -3.23 3.15 2.46
CA VAL A 60 -3.90 2.08 1.72
C VAL A 60 -5.14 1.64 2.49
N ALA A 61 -6.24 1.50 1.79
CA ALA A 61 -7.54 1.14 2.32
C ALA A 61 -8.08 -0.06 1.55
N VAL A 62 -8.78 -0.95 2.25
CA VAL A 62 -9.43 -2.11 1.66
C VAL A 62 -10.92 -2.00 1.96
N LEU A 63 -11.72 -1.98 0.91
CA LEU A 63 -13.18 -1.93 0.97
C LEU A 63 -13.75 -3.34 0.84
N ALA A 64 -14.73 -3.65 1.69
CA ALA A 64 -15.57 -4.84 1.59
C ALA A 64 -16.49 -4.78 0.35
N PRO A 65 -17.15 -5.88 -0.02
CA PRO A 65 -18.08 -5.91 -1.16
C PRO A 65 -19.24 -4.91 -1.06
N ASP A 66 -19.63 -4.51 0.15
CA ASP A 66 -20.64 -3.47 0.42
C ASP A 66 -20.06 -2.05 0.39
N GLU A 67 -18.83 -1.91 -0.10
CA GLU A 67 -18.04 -0.66 -0.19
C GLU A 67 -17.74 0.01 1.15
N ARG A 68 -17.93 -0.69 2.27
CA ARG A 68 -17.50 -0.21 3.59
C ARG A 68 -16.02 -0.46 3.81
N LEU A 69 -15.37 0.39 4.59
CA LEU A 69 -13.96 0.19 4.94
C LEU A 69 -13.80 -1.06 5.81
N ALA A 70 -13.08 -2.06 5.30
CA ALA A 70 -12.75 -3.30 6.00
C ALA A 70 -11.44 -3.17 6.79
N ALA A 71 -10.43 -2.55 6.18
CA ALA A 71 -9.13 -2.33 6.82
C ALA A 71 -8.40 -1.14 6.19
N SER A 72 -7.44 -0.56 6.91
CA SER A 72 -6.58 0.48 6.38
C SER A 72 -5.25 0.55 7.12
N ALA A 73 -4.21 1.01 6.44
CA ALA A 73 -2.89 1.28 6.99
C ALA A 73 -2.32 2.56 6.39
N SER A 74 -1.65 3.35 7.22
CA SER A 74 -0.93 4.55 6.82
C SER A 74 0.57 4.36 6.98
N PHE A 75 1.34 4.95 6.08
CA PHE A 75 2.79 4.93 6.13
C PHE A 75 3.33 6.19 5.46
N SER A 76 4.49 6.65 5.94
CA SER A 76 5.18 7.80 5.34
C SER A 76 6.20 7.31 4.32
N HIS A 77 6.32 8.02 3.21
CA HIS A 77 7.34 7.75 2.22
C HIS A 77 7.90 9.06 1.67
N GLU A 78 9.15 9.34 2.01
CA GLU A 78 9.87 10.52 1.54
C GLU A 78 10.69 10.14 0.30
N CYS A 79 10.05 10.19 -0.86
CA CYS A 79 10.73 10.12 -2.14
C CYS A 79 10.11 11.12 -3.09
N THR A 80 10.93 12.04 -3.63
CA THR A 80 10.47 13.09 -4.55
C THR A 80 10.10 12.54 -5.92
N ARG A 81 10.62 11.36 -6.28
CA ARG A 81 10.33 10.69 -7.54
C ARG A 81 10.37 9.17 -7.35
N PRO A 82 9.36 8.60 -6.67
CA PRO A 82 9.33 7.17 -6.44
C PRO A 82 9.20 6.41 -7.75
N ASP A 83 9.81 5.24 -7.82
CA ASP A 83 9.53 4.29 -8.90
C ASP A 83 8.31 3.43 -8.54
N GLY A 84 7.60 2.91 -9.55
CA GLY A 84 6.40 2.11 -9.29
C GLY A 84 6.68 0.80 -8.56
N TRP A 85 7.88 0.24 -8.67
CA TRP A 85 8.25 -1.02 -8.01
C TRP A 85 8.42 -0.83 -6.49
N GLU A 86 9.02 0.28 -6.07
CA GLU A 86 9.11 0.72 -4.69
C GLU A 86 7.71 0.97 -4.12
N CYS A 87 6.88 1.75 -4.82
CA CYS A 87 5.48 2.00 -4.44
C CYS A 87 4.72 0.69 -4.22
N ARG A 88 4.86 -0.26 -5.15
CA ARG A 88 4.25 -1.59 -5.05
C ARG A 88 4.70 -2.33 -3.80
N ASN A 89 6.00 -2.41 -3.55
CA ASN A 89 6.52 -3.17 -2.42
C ASN A 89 6.08 -2.57 -1.08
N LEU A 90 6.02 -1.24 -0.98
CA LEU A 90 5.48 -0.54 0.18
C LEU A 90 3.99 -0.89 0.38
N LEU A 91 3.18 -0.82 -0.68
CA LEU A 91 1.77 -1.17 -0.63
C LEU A 91 1.55 -2.64 -0.24
N LEU A 92 2.30 -3.57 -0.83
CA LEU A 92 2.23 -4.99 -0.48
C LEU A 92 2.62 -5.26 0.97
N GLY A 93 3.64 -4.55 1.47
CA GLY A 93 4.03 -4.62 2.87
C GLY A 93 2.85 -4.30 3.79
N GLN A 94 2.14 -3.21 3.52
CA GLN A 94 0.97 -2.81 4.32
C GLN A 94 -0.23 -3.75 4.14
N LEU A 95 -0.56 -4.12 2.90
CA LEU A 95 -1.70 -5.00 2.59
C LEU A 95 -1.60 -6.34 3.32
N ARG A 96 -0.40 -6.93 3.38
CA ARG A 96 -0.13 -8.19 4.09
C ARG A 96 -0.34 -8.10 5.60
N GLN A 97 -0.26 -6.91 6.18
CA GLN A 97 -0.48 -6.69 7.62
C GLN A 97 -1.97 -6.50 7.94
N VAL A 98 -2.74 -5.89 7.03
CA VAL A 98 -4.11 -5.48 7.33
C VAL A 98 -5.19 -6.42 6.82
N VAL A 99 -4.92 -7.19 5.75
CA VAL A 99 -5.87 -8.18 5.23
C VAL A 99 -5.15 -9.44 4.71
N PRO A 100 -5.72 -10.64 4.92
CA PRO A 100 -5.25 -11.84 4.24
C PRO A 100 -5.29 -11.68 2.72
N HIS A 101 -4.35 -12.31 2.01
CA HIS A 101 -4.37 -12.30 0.55
C HIS A 101 -5.56 -13.12 0.01
N GLU A 102 -6.09 -12.74 -1.14
CA GLU A 102 -7.27 -13.35 -1.74
C GLU A 102 -6.96 -14.21 -2.97
N LEU A 103 -5.68 -14.52 -3.22
CA LEU A 103 -5.20 -15.26 -4.41
C LEU A 103 -5.86 -16.62 -4.64
N ARG A 104 -6.47 -17.23 -3.61
CA ARG A 104 -7.19 -18.52 -3.73
C ARG A 104 -8.63 -18.36 -4.19
N ARG A 105 -9.18 -17.14 -4.18
CA ARG A 105 -10.54 -16.86 -4.64
C ARG A 105 -10.57 -16.75 -6.15
N ARG A 106 -11.64 -17.29 -6.76
CA ARG A 106 -11.88 -17.15 -8.20
C ARG A 106 -12.24 -15.71 -8.60
N ILE A 107 -12.92 -14.99 -7.70
CA ILE A 107 -13.34 -13.60 -7.91
C ILE A 107 -12.88 -12.79 -6.69
N PRO A 108 -12.06 -11.74 -6.89
CA PRO A 108 -11.69 -10.81 -5.84
C PRO A 108 -12.93 -10.15 -5.23
N VAL A 109 -13.06 -10.19 -3.90
CA VAL A 109 -14.22 -9.62 -3.19
C VAL A 109 -13.91 -8.25 -2.62
N HIS A 110 -12.66 -8.04 -2.21
CA HIS A 110 -12.23 -6.76 -1.66
C HIS A 110 -11.62 -5.85 -2.73
N THR A 111 -11.82 -4.54 -2.55
CA THR A 111 -11.28 -3.50 -3.44
C THR A 111 -10.28 -2.65 -2.69
N ALA A 112 -9.05 -2.50 -3.21
CA ALA A 112 -8.05 -1.64 -2.61
C ALA A 112 -8.14 -0.22 -3.16
N VAL A 113 -7.98 0.76 -2.30
CA VAL A 113 -8.01 2.20 -2.59
C VAL A 113 -6.78 2.83 -1.98
N VAL A 114 -6.20 3.83 -2.63
CA VAL A 114 -5.07 4.60 -2.07
C VAL A 114 -5.49 6.05 -1.89
N LEU A 115 -5.19 6.61 -0.72
CA LEU A 115 -5.22 8.03 -0.43
C LEU A 115 -3.78 8.51 -0.24
N HIS A 116 -3.28 9.34 -1.16
CA HIS A 116 -1.94 9.90 -1.11
C HIS A 116 -1.99 11.38 -0.69
N CYS A 117 -1.50 11.69 0.50
CA CYS A 117 -1.41 13.05 1.00
C CYS A 117 -0.09 13.67 0.58
N ARG A 118 -0.15 14.75 -0.21
CA ARG A 118 1.03 15.43 -0.73
C ARG A 118 0.88 16.94 -0.71
N THR A 119 2.03 17.61 -0.74
CA THR A 119 2.10 19.04 -1.03
C THR A 119 1.90 19.28 -2.53
N GLY A 120 1.54 20.53 -2.88
CA GLY A 120 1.35 20.95 -4.27
C GLY A 120 -0.11 21.09 -4.69
N GLY A 121 -0.29 21.29 -6.00
CA GLY A 121 -1.58 21.56 -6.61
C GLY A 121 -2.41 20.30 -6.89
N GLN A 122 -3.68 20.55 -7.22
CA GLN A 122 -4.58 19.55 -7.81
C GLN A 122 -4.07 19.20 -9.21
N GLY A 123 -4.22 17.93 -9.60
CA GLY A 123 -3.76 17.42 -10.89
C GLY A 123 -2.72 16.32 -10.78
N TRP A 124 -2.67 15.47 -11.79
CA TRP A 124 -1.79 14.31 -11.85
C TRP A 124 -0.31 14.71 -11.96
N THR A 125 0.55 13.97 -11.27
CA THR A 125 2.01 14.11 -11.34
C THR A 125 2.65 12.76 -11.70
N PRO A 126 3.91 12.74 -12.19
CA PRO A 126 4.62 11.49 -12.44
C PRO A 126 4.75 10.60 -11.19
N ALA A 127 4.84 11.20 -10.00
CA ALA A 127 4.85 10.46 -8.73
C ALA A 127 3.50 9.77 -8.48
N ASP A 128 2.37 10.44 -8.76
CA ASP A 128 1.05 9.80 -8.70
C ASP A 128 0.97 8.63 -9.67
N GLY A 129 1.55 8.76 -10.88
CA GLY A 129 1.62 7.67 -11.86
C GLY A 129 2.41 6.45 -11.37
N ALA A 130 3.51 6.65 -10.63
CA ALA A 130 4.26 5.56 -10.00
C ALA A 130 3.42 4.85 -8.92
N TRP A 131 2.69 5.62 -8.10
CA TRP A 131 1.78 5.05 -7.11
C TRP A 131 0.60 4.30 -7.73
N MET A 132 -0.01 4.85 -8.78
CA MET A 132 -1.07 4.21 -9.57
C MET A 132 -0.61 2.87 -10.15
N TRP A 133 0.59 2.84 -10.74
CA TRP A 133 1.19 1.60 -11.19
C TRP A 133 1.39 0.63 -10.03
N GLY A 134 1.92 1.14 -8.92
CA GLY A 134 2.21 0.35 -7.73
C GLY A 134 0.98 -0.32 -7.12
N ILE A 135 -0.15 0.39 -6.99
CA ILE A 135 -1.39 -0.18 -6.46
C ILE A 135 -2.00 -1.19 -7.41
N ARG A 136 -1.97 -0.94 -8.72
CA ARG A 136 -2.47 -1.89 -9.72
C ARG A 136 -1.70 -3.22 -9.65
N ASP A 137 -0.37 -3.17 -9.58
CA ASP A 137 0.46 -4.38 -9.48
C ASP A 137 0.30 -5.05 -8.11
N ALA A 138 0.25 -4.28 -7.02
CA ALA A 138 0.05 -4.80 -5.67
C ALA A 138 -1.30 -5.53 -5.53
N CYS A 139 -2.38 -4.99 -6.13
CA CYS A 139 -3.69 -5.65 -6.14
C CYS A 139 -3.63 -7.00 -6.85
N THR A 140 -2.97 -7.06 -8.00
CA THR A 140 -2.77 -8.30 -8.76
C THR A 140 -2.04 -9.36 -7.92
N LEU A 141 -0.99 -8.94 -7.21
CA LEU A 141 -0.17 -9.82 -6.36
C LEU A 141 -0.82 -10.19 -5.03
N HIS A 142 -1.81 -9.43 -4.55
CA HIS A 142 -2.54 -9.71 -3.31
C HIS A 142 -3.92 -10.36 -3.55
N GLY A 143 -4.38 -10.42 -4.80
CA GLY A 143 -5.68 -10.97 -5.19
C GLY A 143 -6.87 -10.02 -4.97
N LEU A 144 -6.63 -8.71 -4.90
CA LEU A 144 -7.66 -7.68 -4.67
C LEU A 144 -8.11 -7.04 -5.99
N ARG A 145 -9.29 -6.42 -6.00
CA ARG A 145 -9.67 -5.48 -7.07
C ARG A 145 -8.90 -4.18 -6.90
N CYS A 146 -8.31 -3.67 -7.98
CA CYS A 146 -7.77 -2.32 -7.98
C CYS A 146 -8.93 -1.32 -8.01
N GLY A 147 -8.94 -0.37 -7.08
CA GLY A 147 -9.94 0.68 -6.98
C GLY A 147 -9.34 2.07 -7.21
N ALA A 148 -9.97 3.08 -6.61
CA ALA A 148 -9.62 4.48 -6.82
C ALA A 148 -8.24 4.87 -6.26
N PHE A 149 -7.63 5.87 -6.92
CA PHE A 149 -6.47 6.60 -6.41
C PHE A 149 -6.91 8.03 -6.07
N ILE A 150 -6.74 8.44 -4.82
CA ILE A 150 -7.21 9.72 -4.30
C ILE A 150 -6.00 10.54 -3.86
N THR A 151 -5.91 11.77 -4.32
CA THR A 151 -4.93 12.74 -3.81
C THR A 151 -5.57 13.62 -2.75
N LEU A 152 -4.86 13.89 -1.66
CA LEU A 152 -5.22 14.87 -0.65
C LEU A 152 -4.16 15.98 -0.61
N THR A 153 -4.58 17.20 -0.93
CA THR A 153 -3.74 18.41 -0.99
C THR A 153 -4.33 19.51 -0.09
N PRO A 154 -3.60 20.60 0.19
CA PRO A 154 -4.16 21.74 0.91
C PRO A 154 -5.43 22.33 0.25
N ALA A 155 -5.55 22.22 -1.08
CA ALA A 155 -6.72 22.69 -1.82
C ALA A 155 -7.94 21.76 -1.70
N GLY A 156 -7.76 20.52 -1.21
CA GLY A 156 -8.82 19.52 -1.09
C GLY A 156 -8.40 18.14 -1.58
N TRP A 157 -9.38 17.26 -1.73
CA TRP A 157 -9.20 15.91 -2.24
C TRP A 157 -9.75 15.77 -3.66
N GLN A 158 -9.18 14.85 -4.42
CA GLN A 158 -9.59 14.53 -5.79
C GLN A 158 -9.39 13.04 -6.05
N VAL A 159 -10.37 12.39 -6.70
CA VAL A 159 -10.20 11.04 -7.24
C VAL A 159 -9.57 11.17 -8.63
N LEU A 160 -8.35 10.68 -8.80
CA LEU A 160 -7.67 10.79 -10.08
C LEU A 160 -8.26 9.82 -11.11
N GLY A 161 -8.45 10.36 -12.31
CA GLY A 161 -9.10 9.68 -13.42
C GLY A 161 -10.62 9.85 -13.45
N GLU A 162 -11.16 10.61 -12.49
CA GLU A 162 -12.56 10.96 -12.36
C GLU A 162 -12.72 12.48 -12.14
N GLU A 163 -13.87 13.04 -12.50
CA GLU A 163 -14.19 14.45 -12.24
C GLU A 163 -14.74 14.69 -10.82
N ARG A 164 -14.37 13.82 -9.86
CA ARG A 164 -14.88 13.86 -8.49
C ARG A 164 -13.82 14.37 -7.52
N GLY A 165 -14.19 15.37 -6.73
CA GLY A 165 -13.32 15.99 -5.74
C GLY A 165 -14.11 16.81 -4.73
N GLY A 166 -13.42 17.37 -3.74
CA GLY A 166 -14.04 18.20 -2.72
C GLY A 166 -13.04 18.90 -1.81
N ARG A 167 -13.55 19.74 -0.91
CA ARG A 167 -12.73 20.46 0.07
C ARG A 167 -12.14 19.51 1.12
N HIS A 168 -11.07 19.95 1.76
CA HIS A 168 -10.38 19.20 2.79
C HIS A 168 -11.33 18.86 3.96
N PRO A 169 -11.48 17.58 4.37
CA PRO A 169 -12.48 17.18 5.37
C PRO A 169 -12.31 17.87 6.74
N THR A 170 -11.05 18.10 7.15
CA THR A 170 -10.75 18.78 8.43
C THR A 170 -10.72 20.31 8.36
N ALA A 171 -10.85 20.94 7.18
CA ALA A 171 -10.86 22.40 7.08
C ALA A 171 -12.08 23.04 7.78
N GLY A 172 -13.18 22.29 7.94
CA GLY A 172 -14.36 22.75 8.69
C GLY A 172 -14.18 22.75 10.21
N ARG A 173 -13.19 22.02 10.76
CA ARG A 173 -13.01 21.90 12.22
C ARG A 173 -12.21 23.07 12.81
N ALA A 174 -11.39 23.75 12.01
CA ALA A 174 -10.59 24.91 12.42
C ALA A 174 -11.35 26.25 12.35
N GLN A 175 -12.47 26.32 11.63
CA GLN A 175 -13.22 27.59 11.45
C GLN A 175 -14.20 27.90 12.59
N GLY A 176 -14.34 27.02 13.59
CA GLY A 176 -15.22 27.21 14.75
C GLY A 176 -14.59 27.90 15.96
N LYS A 177 -13.30 28.28 15.93
CA LYS A 177 -12.60 28.82 17.11
C LYS A 177 -11.90 30.18 16.88
N ALA A 178 -12.25 30.91 15.83
CA ALA A 178 -11.69 32.24 15.55
C ALA A 178 -12.78 33.32 15.42
N ARG A 179 -13.80 33.27 16.29
CA ARG A 179 -14.71 34.41 16.47
C ARG A 179 -14.95 34.66 17.95
N GLY A 180 -14.25 35.66 18.47
CA GLY A 180 -14.57 36.29 19.74
C GLY A 180 -13.43 36.34 20.74
N VAL A 181 -12.37 37.08 20.43
CA VAL A 181 -11.75 37.99 21.42
C VAL A 181 -11.27 39.21 20.65
N ARG A 182 -12.02 40.31 20.78
CA ARG A 182 -11.52 41.65 20.54
C ARG A 182 -11.15 42.23 21.90
N ASP A 183 -9.92 42.72 21.95
CA ASP A 183 -9.45 43.92 22.64
C ASP A 183 -9.56 43.95 24.17
N LEU A 184 -8.43 43.63 24.82
CA LEU A 184 -7.84 44.46 25.89
C LEU A 184 -6.31 44.27 25.85
N GLU A 185 -5.61 45.24 25.26
CA GLU A 185 -4.29 45.68 25.77
C GLU A 185 -4.57 46.46 27.08
N GLU A 186 -3.71 46.57 28.09
CA GLU A 186 -2.26 46.77 28.18
C GLU A 186 -1.73 46.18 29.49
N GLY A 187 -0.42 45.98 29.60
CA GLY A 187 0.23 45.80 30.92
C GLY A 187 1.50 44.98 30.90
N GLU A 188 2.58 45.61 30.44
CA GLU A 188 3.99 45.33 30.73
C GLU A 188 4.25 44.65 32.09
N GLU A 189 5.05 43.57 32.15
CA GLU A 189 6.28 43.54 32.98
C GLU A 189 7.09 42.24 32.75
N SER A 190 8.39 42.47 32.60
CA SER A 190 9.46 41.52 32.37
C SER A 190 9.69 40.58 33.57
N ARG A 191 9.83 39.27 33.32
CA ARG A 191 10.69 38.39 34.15
C ARG A 191 11.18 37.20 33.33
N ALA A 192 12.47 37.28 32.99
CA ALA A 192 13.27 36.20 32.46
C ALA A 192 13.30 34.99 33.42
N LEU A 193 13.44 33.78 32.87
CA LEU A 193 14.32 32.67 33.31
C LEU A 193 14.18 31.45 32.36
N PRO A 194 15.08 30.45 32.40
CA PRO A 194 15.87 30.04 31.25
C PRO A 194 15.42 28.70 30.62
N GLY A 195 15.84 28.48 29.38
CA GLY A 195 15.72 27.18 28.72
C GLY A 195 16.73 26.15 29.22
N PRO A 196 16.40 24.86 29.10
CA PRO A 196 17.44 23.88 28.83
C PRO A 196 16.95 22.77 27.87
N TRP A 197 17.51 22.70 26.67
CA TRP A 197 17.98 21.42 26.12
C TRP A 197 19.04 21.65 25.02
N ALA A 198 20.28 21.75 25.45
CA ALA A 198 21.45 21.51 24.61
C ALA A 198 22.47 20.75 25.46
N ALA A 199 22.54 19.43 25.25
CA ALA A 199 23.61 18.51 25.62
C ALA A 199 23.10 17.07 25.43
N ARG A 200 23.85 16.07 24.97
CA ARG A 200 25.24 15.95 24.52
C ARG A 200 25.32 14.55 23.91
N SER A 201 26.01 14.41 22.78
CA SER A 201 26.61 13.15 22.35
C SER A 201 27.92 12.95 23.13
N ALA A 202 28.10 11.81 23.81
CA ALA A 202 29.41 11.20 24.09
C ALA A 202 29.26 9.91 24.91
N GLY A 203 29.98 8.85 24.48
CA GLY A 203 30.52 7.83 25.38
C GLY A 203 29.72 6.54 25.53
N ALA A 204 29.78 5.65 24.54
CA ALA A 204 29.52 4.22 24.75
C ALA A 204 30.83 3.57 25.24
N ASP A 205 30.91 3.32 26.53
CA ASP A 205 31.92 2.45 27.14
C ASP A 205 31.30 1.07 27.38
N THR A 206 32.11 0.04 27.16
CA THR A 206 31.68 -1.36 27.02
C THR A 206 31.73 -2.05 28.38
N PRO A 207 30.75 -2.89 28.75
CA PRO A 207 30.98 -3.93 29.73
C PRO A 207 30.90 -5.35 29.12
N ARG A 208 31.96 -6.09 29.43
CA ARG A 208 32.24 -7.52 29.24
C ARG A 208 31.17 -8.44 29.87
N PRO A 209 30.88 -9.62 29.31
CA PRO A 209 29.87 -10.52 29.85
C PRO A 209 30.43 -11.44 30.95
N ALA A 210 29.64 -11.61 32.02
CA ALA A 210 29.78 -12.68 33.01
C ALA A 210 28.77 -13.80 32.71
N ALA A 211 29.24 -15.02 32.90
CA ALA A 211 28.56 -16.27 32.59
C ALA A 211 27.44 -16.65 33.59
N VAL A 212 26.86 -17.82 33.30
CA VAL A 212 26.11 -18.74 34.16
C VAL A 212 24.59 -18.52 34.16
N LEU A 213 23.80 -19.38 33.51
CA LEU A 213 23.32 -20.66 34.06
C LEU A 213 22.48 -21.44 33.04
N ALA A 214 22.73 -22.74 33.01
CA ALA A 214 22.04 -23.73 32.22
C ALA A 214 20.62 -24.02 32.74
N ALA A 215 19.68 -24.26 31.81
CA ALA A 215 18.42 -24.94 32.11
C ALA A 215 18.01 -25.88 30.95
N ARG A 216 18.58 -27.08 30.99
CA ARG A 216 17.94 -28.40 30.80
C ARG A 216 16.67 -28.45 29.93
N THR A 217 16.83 -28.87 28.68
CA THR A 217 15.82 -29.60 27.90
C THR A 217 15.70 -31.05 28.39
N PRO A 218 14.49 -31.61 28.53
CA PRO A 218 14.31 -33.05 28.54
C PRO A 218 13.60 -33.58 27.28
N ARG A 219 14.22 -34.64 26.74
CA ARG A 219 13.63 -35.89 26.23
C ARG A 219 12.86 -35.94 24.90
N ARG A 220 13.55 -36.57 23.93
CA ARG A 220 13.31 -37.93 23.40
C ARG A 220 11.92 -38.23 22.79
N ALA A 221 11.92 -38.44 21.47
CA ALA A 221 10.93 -39.26 20.74
C ALA A 221 10.98 -40.74 21.20
N PRO A 222 9.91 -41.53 20.99
CA PRO A 222 9.94 -42.42 19.81
C PRO A 222 8.59 -42.71 19.12
N SER A 223 8.68 -42.91 17.80
CA SER A 223 8.10 -43.98 16.96
C SER A 223 6.68 -44.53 17.20
N ARG A 224 5.88 -44.55 16.12
CA ARG A 224 5.03 -45.65 15.56
C ARG A 224 4.23 -45.05 14.37
N LEU A 225 4.37 -45.45 13.11
CA LEU A 225 4.06 -46.71 12.40
C LEU A 225 2.59 -47.18 12.49
N ASN A 226 2.02 -47.41 11.29
CA ASN A 226 0.74 -48.02 10.87
C ASN A 226 -0.48 -47.08 10.76
N GLY A 227 -1.26 -47.09 9.67
CA GLY A 227 -1.17 -47.91 8.46
C GLY A 227 -2.32 -47.63 7.49
N SER A 228 -2.17 -48.21 6.29
CA SER A 228 -3.24 -48.78 5.45
C SER A 228 -4.40 -47.86 5.02
N GLY A 229 -4.24 -47.20 3.87
CA GLY A 229 -5.35 -46.82 2.99
C GLY A 229 -5.30 -47.65 1.71
N VAL A 230 -6.11 -48.71 1.64
CA VAL A 230 -6.38 -49.49 0.42
C VAL A 230 -7.34 -48.67 -0.48
N PRO A 231 -7.16 -48.68 -1.82
CA PRO A 231 -8.03 -47.94 -2.73
C PRO A 231 -9.32 -48.73 -3.00
N VAL A 232 -10.49 -48.08 -2.90
CA VAL A 232 -11.71 -48.64 -3.47
C VAL A 232 -11.86 -48.15 -4.91
N SER A 233 -11.82 -49.12 -5.82
CA SER A 233 -12.13 -48.95 -7.23
C SER A 233 -13.64 -48.91 -7.39
N GLY A 234 -14.18 -47.84 -7.97
CA GLY A 234 -15.60 -47.63 -8.24
C GLY A 234 -15.83 -47.37 -9.73
N ARG A 235 -16.21 -48.45 -10.42
CA ARG A 235 -16.39 -48.61 -11.87
C ARG A 235 -17.51 -47.73 -12.46
N ARG A 236 -17.24 -47.21 -13.66
CA ARG A 236 -18.12 -46.98 -14.83
C ARG A 236 -19.65 -46.97 -14.63
N THR A 237 -20.29 -45.95 -15.21
CA THR A 237 -21.38 -46.17 -16.18
C THR A 237 -21.22 -45.23 -17.36
N ALA A 238 -21.18 -45.83 -18.55
CA ALA A 238 -21.24 -45.16 -19.84
C ALA A 238 -22.70 -44.86 -20.17
N VAL A 239 -22.96 -43.71 -20.79
CA VAL A 239 -24.23 -43.40 -21.45
C VAL A 239 -23.95 -43.38 -22.96
N PRO A 240 -24.51 -44.31 -23.76
CA PRO A 240 -24.62 -44.13 -25.19
C PRO A 240 -26.01 -43.58 -25.52
N GLY A 241 -26.05 -42.60 -26.42
CA GLY A 241 -27.28 -42.02 -26.93
C GLY A 241 -27.01 -41.30 -28.24
N GLU A 242 -26.64 -42.06 -29.25
CA GLU A 242 -26.79 -41.65 -30.66
C GLU A 242 -28.28 -41.50 -31.00
N GLY A 243 -28.57 -40.49 -31.79
CA GLY A 243 -29.81 -40.40 -32.56
C GLY A 243 -29.68 -39.31 -33.61
N PRO A 244 -29.40 -39.64 -34.88
CA PRO A 244 -29.68 -38.74 -35.99
C PRO A 244 -31.14 -38.92 -36.43
N SER A 245 -31.92 -37.84 -36.41
CA SER A 245 -33.24 -37.81 -37.04
C SER A 245 -33.20 -36.82 -38.20
N ALA A 246 -33.24 -37.36 -39.41
CA ALA A 246 -33.50 -36.67 -40.65
C ALA A 246 -34.98 -36.85 -41.00
N VAL A 247 -35.71 -35.76 -41.19
CA VAL A 247 -37.00 -35.66 -41.93
C VAL A 247 -37.05 -34.21 -42.43
N ALA A 248 -36.74 -33.95 -43.71
CA ALA A 248 -37.68 -33.80 -44.82
C ALA A 248 -38.66 -32.61 -44.65
N GLY A 249 -38.47 -31.61 -45.53
CA GLY A 249 -39.26 -30.39 -45.65
C GLY A 249 -38.51 -29.40 -46.53
#